data_AF-A0A101EPU9-F1
#
_entry.id   AF-A0A101EPU9-F1
#
_cell.length_a   1.000
_cell.length_b   1.000
_cell.length_c   1.000
_cell.angle_alpha   90.00
_cell.angle_beta   90.00
_cell.angle_gamma   90.00
#
_symmetry.space_group_name_H-M   'P 1'
#
loop_
_entity.id
_entity.type
_entity.pdbx_description
1 polymer ?
#
loop_
_entity_poly.entity_id
_entity_poly.type
_entity_poly.pdbx_seq_one_letter_code
_entity_poly.pdbx_strand_id
1 'polypeptide(L)'
;MRINHNISALNAWRNIDQTQYSMSKTLERLSSGLRINRAGDDAAGLAISEKMRGQIKGLNMAIKNAQDAISLIQTAEGALTEVHSILQRMRELAVQAASDTNTNVDREQIQKEIDQLREEIDRIARTTEFNTKKLLDGKLEGFRSQVDAKVVTGGNINVQLGSVSSAAVEGTYVIEVGQFSGTETSQLDVKITLFTAGGYSSTVVTITAGSATLGGITFKWDTNVLSINDFGGALPKNEVVDSAVVRVEAIYTAASQLIF
;
A
#
# COMPACT_ATOMS: atom_id res chain seq x y z
N MET A 1 11.31 5.64 -86.42
CA MET A 1 12.26 5.18 -85.37
C MET A 1 13.28 6.29 -85.11
N ARG A 2 13.45 6.75 -83.87
CA ARG A 2 14.50 7.71 -83.49
C ARG A 2 15.65 6.93 -82.82
N ILE A 3 16.87 7.12 -83.30
CA ILE A 3 18.08 6.34 -82.91
C ILE A 3 18.69 6.85 -81.58
N ASN A 4 18.37 8.08 -81.16
CA ASN A 4 18.98 8.69 -79.99
C ASN A 4 18.55 8.06 -78.65
N HIS A 5 17.42 7.35 -78.58
CA HIS A 5 16.91 6.76 -77.33
C HIS A 5 16.54 5.29 -77.57
N ASN A 6 17.23 4.37 -76.89
CA ASN A 6 16.92 2.94 -76.97
C ASN A 6 15.86 2.56 -75.93
N ILE A 7 14.60 2.70 -76.34
CA ILE A 7 13.43 2.47 -75.47
C ILE A 7 13.33 0.99 -75.05
N SER A 8 13.69 0.05 -75.93
CA SER A 8 13.67 -1.39 -75.63
C SER A 8 14.67 -1.77 -74.55
N ALA A 9 15.90 -1.23 -74.61
CA ALA A 9 16.90 -1.43 -73.57
C ALA A 9 16.50 -0.78 -72.23
N LEU A 10 15.90 0.42 -72.27
CA LEU A 10 15.39 1.09 -71.06
C LEU A 10 14.25 0.32 -70.38
N ASN A 11 13.39 -0.34 -71.15
CA ASN A 11 12.34 -1.21 -70.60
C ASN A 11 12.92 -2.49 -70.00
N ALA A 12 13.90 -3.13 -70.67
CA ALA A 12 14.60 -4.30 -70.12
C ALA A 12 15.33 -3.96 -68.81
N TRP A 13 15.98 -2.81 -68.75
CA TRP A 13 16.67 -2.33 -67.54
C TRP A 13 15.69 -2.07 -66.37
N ARG A 14 14.54 -1.44 -66.62
CA ARG A 14 13.47 -1.28 -65.62
C ARG A 14 12.95 -2.62 -65.06
N ASN A 15 12.79 -3.64 -65.91
CA ASN A 15 12.35 -4.96 -65.46
C ASN A 15 13.42 -5.68 -64.62
N ILE A 16 14.70 -5.55 -65.00
CA ILE A 16 15.83 -6.09 -64.22
C ILE A 16 15.89 -5.42 -62.85
N ASP A 17 15.72 -4.10 -62.77
CA ASP A 17 15.73 -3.36 -61.50
C ASP A 17 14.59 -3.81 -60.56
N GLN A 18 13.37 -3.98 -61.09
CA GLN A 18 12.23 -4.53 -60.33
C GLN A 18 12.49 -5.97 -59.83
N THR A 19 13.17 -6.79 -60.63
CA THR A 19 13.54 -8.17 -60.27
C THR A 19 14.61 -8.19 -59.19
N GLN A 20 15.63 -7.33 -59.32
CA GLN A 20 16.70 -7.16 -58.34
C GLN A 20 16.15 -6.68 -56.99
N TYR A 21 15.21 -5.74 -57.00
CA TYR A 21 14.52 -5.27 -55.79
C TYR A 21 13.73 -6.41 -55.11
N SER A 22 13.00 -7.21 -55.89
CA SER A 22 12.23 -8.34 -55.38
C SER A 22 13.13 -9.43 -54.79
N MET A 23 14.25 -9.75 -55.46
CA MET A 23 15.26 -10.70 -54.99
C MET A 23 15.95 -10.22 -53.70
N SER A 24 16.25 -8.92 -53.61
CA SER A 24 16.85 -8.34 -52.40
C SER A 24 15.90 -8.48 -51.21
N LYS A 25 14.60 -8.27 -51.41
CA LYS A 25 13.56 -8.41 -50.38
C LYS A 25 13.33 -9.87 -49.96
N THR A 26 13.39 -10.83 -50.88
CA THR A 26 13.30 -12.25 -50.52
C THR A 26 14.54 -12.72 -49.76
N LEU A 27 15.73 -12.26 -50.13
CA LEU A 27 16.96 -12.51 -49.36
C LEU A 27 16.89 -11.90 -47.95
N GLU A 28 16.34 -10.69 -47.80
CA GLU A 28 16.13 -10.06 -46.49
C GLU A 28 15.20 -10.91 -45.60
N ARG A 29 14.08 -11.39 -46.14
CA ARG A 29 13.14 -12.27 -45.43
C ARG A 29 13.74 -13.64 -45.10
N LEU A 30 14.56 -14.19 -45.99
CA LEU A 30 15.26 -15.44 -45.75
C LEU A 30 16.29 -15.29 -44.62
N SER A 31 17.03 -14.18 -44.62
CA SER A 31 18.05 -13.92 -43.59
C SER A 31 17.46 -13.65 -42.20
N SER A 32 16.29 -12.97 -42.13
CA SER A 32 15.63 -12.68 -40.86
C SER A 32 14.71 -13.80 -40.36
N GLY A 33 14.27 -14.69 -41.26
CA GLY A 33 13.23 -15.68 -40.98
C GLY A 33 11.83 -15.08 -40.76
N LEU A 34 11.67 -13.76 -40.96
CA LEU A 34 10.41 -13.05 -40.74
C LEU A 34 9.77 -12.68 -42.08
N ARG A 35 8.46 -12.91 -42.19
CA ARG A 35 7.68 -12.54 -43.38
C ARG A 35 7.56 -11.02 -43.56
N ILE A 36 7.54 -10.26 -42.47
CA ILE A 36 7.38 -8.80 -42.45
C ILE A 36 8.59 -8.20 -41.73
N ASN A 37 9.49 -7.56 -42.49
CA ASN A 37 10.72 -6.96 -41.96
C ASN A 37 10.63 -5.42 -41.82
N ARG A 38 9.78 -4.78 -42.62
CA ARG A 38 9.66 -3.31 -42.69
C ARG A 38 8.20 -2.88 -42.64
N ALA A 39 7.93 -1.68 -42.13
CA ALA A 39 6.59 -1.10 -42.10
C ALA A 39 5.99 -0.90 -43.51
N GLY A 40 6.84 -0.76 -44.53
CA GLY A 40 6.40 -0.64 -45.93
C GLY A 40 5.91 -1.94 -46.57
N ASP A 41 6.13 -3.11 -45.93
CA ASP A 41 5.65 -4.40 -46.45
C ASP A 41 4.20 -4.69 -46.03
N ASP A 42 3.89 -4.44 -44.76
CA ASP A 42 2.57 -4.61 -44.15
C ASP A 42 2.56 -3.86 -42.81
N ALA A 43 2.07 -2.62 -42.82
CA ALA A 43 2.06 -1.76 -41.64
C ALA A 43 1.14 -2.31 -40.52
N ALA A 44 0.00 -2.90 -40.88
CA ALA A 44 -0.95 -3.47 -39.92
C ALA A 44 -0.39 -4.76 -39.31
N GLY A 45 0.18 -5.65 -40.13
CA GLY A 45 0.82 -6.88 -39.67
C GLY A 45 2.02 -6.63 -38.77
N LEU A 46 2.85 -5.60 -39.06
CA LEU A 46 3.95 -5.20 -38.19
C LEU A 46 3.45 -4.59 -36.86
N ALA A 47 2.40 -3.77 -36.88
CA ALA A 47 1.85 -3.17 -35.67
C ALA A 47 1.26 -4.23 -34.73
N ILE A 48 0.55 -5.22 -35.27
CA ILE A 48 0.00 -6.33 -34.47
C ILE A 48 1.14 -7.22 -33.94
N SER A 49 2.16 -7.52 -34.75
CA SER A 49 3.27 -8.36 -34.31
C SER A 49 4.11 -7.70 -33.21
N GLU A 50 4.34 -6.38 -33.28
CA GLU A 50 5.00 -5.63 -32.21
C GLU A 50 4.13 -5.51 -30.96
N LYS A 51 2.80 -5.35 -31.10
CA LYS A 51 1.87 -5.43 -29.95
C LYS A 51 1.98 -6.79 -29.25
N MET A 52 1.94 -7.89 -30.01
CA MET A 52 2.10 -9.24 -29.45
C MET A 52 3.48 -9.45 -28.84
N ARG A 53 4.55 -8.95 -29.47
CA ARG A 53 5.91 -9.01 -28.91
C ARG A 53 6.01 -8.23 -27.59
N GLY A 54 5.35 -7.07 -27.49
CA GLY A 54 5.21 -6.31 -26.25
C GLY A 54 4.45 -7.10 -25.17
N GLN A 55 3.34 -7.73 -25.53
CA GLN A 55 2.58 -8.59 -24.62
C GLN A 55 3.40 -9.80 -24.15
N ILE A 56 4.13 -10.47 -25.04
CA ILE A 56 5.00 -11.61 -24.69
C ILE A 56 6.08 -11.15 -23.71
N LYS A 57 6.73 -10.00 -23.95
CA LYS A 57 7.71 -9.44 -23.01
C LYS A 57 7.08 -9.13 -21.65
N GLY A 58 5.88 -8.55 -21.63
CA GLY A 58 5.12 -8.29 -20.41
C GLY A 58 4.79 -9.58 -19.65
N LEU A 59 4.30 -10.60 -20.36
CA LEU A 59 3.99 -11.91 -19.78
C LEU A 59 5.24 -12.62 -19.24
N ASN A 60 6.37 -12.54 -19.94
CA ASN A 60 7.63 -13.11 -19.44
C ASN A 60 8.09 -12.44 -18.14
N MET A 61 7.93 -11.13 -18.01
CA MET A 61 8.19 -10.44 -16.75
C MET A 61 7.18 -10.83 -15.68
N ALA A 62 5.90 -10.96 -16.01
CA ALA A 62 4.88 -11.43 -15.08
C ALA A 62 5.16 -12.86 -14.57
N ILE A 63 5.65 -13.75 -15.43
CA ILE A 63 6.07 -15.11 -15.03
C ILE A 63 7.24 -15.03 -14.05
N LYS A 64 8.25 -14.20 -14.34
CA LYS A 64 9.40 -14.02 -13.44
C LYS A 64 8.97 -13.48 -12.07
N ASN A 65 8.12 -12.47 -12.07
CA ASN A 65 7.54 -11.91 -10.85
C ASN A 65 6.72 -12.95 -10.07
N ALA A 66 5.94 -13.78 -10.75
CA ALA A 66 5.21 -14.88 -10.12
C ALA A 66 6.16 -15.91 -9.47
N GLN A 67 7.31 -16.19 -10.09
CA GLN A 67 8.34 -17.05 -9.50
C GLN A 67 8.95 -16.42 -8.25
N ASP A 68 9.26 -15.13 -8.28
CA ASP A 68 9.77 -14.40 -7.11
C ASP A 68 8.72 -14.39 -5.97
N ALA A 69 7.44 -14.24 -6.30
CA ALA A 69 6.34 -14.35 -5.34
C ALA A 69 6.22 -15.75 -4.73
N ILE A 70 6.40 -16.81 -5.52
CA ILE A 70 6.45 -18.19 -5.02
C ILE A 70 7.63 -18.35 -4.04
N SER A 71 8.82 -17.86 -4.37
CA SER A 71 9.97 -17.91 -3.47
C SER A 71 9.77 -17.15 -2.17
N LEU A 72 9.10 -15.99 -2.23
CA LEU A 72 8.70 -15.23 -1.04
C LEU A 72 7.75 -16.05 -0.15
N ILE A 73 6.71 -16.65 -0.75
CA ILE A 73 5.74 -17.47 -0.01
C ILE A 73 6.42 -18.69 0.62
N GLN A 74 7.31 -19.37 -0.09
CA GLN A 74 8.06 -20.51 0.44
C GLN A 74 8.94 -20.12 1.63
N THR A 75 9.56 -18.93 1.58
CA THR A 75 10.35 -18.40 2.70
C THR A 75 9.47 -18.15 3.93
N ALA A 76 8.28 -17.57 3.73
CA ALA A 76 7.30 -17.38 4.78
C ALA A 76 6.75 -18.71 5.34
N GLU A 77 6.46 -19.68 4.48
CA GLU A 77 5.95 -21.01 4.85
C GLU A 77 6.96 -21.82 5.68
N GLY A 78 8.24 -21.78 5.29
CA GLY A 78 9.31 -22.40 6.08
C GLY A 78 9.42 -21.80 7.48
N ALA A 79 9.38 -20.46 7.59
CA ALA A 79 9.38 -19.79 8.89
C ALA A 79 8.13 -20.12 9.73
N LEU A 80 6.94 -20.22 9.12
CA LEU A 80 5.72 -20.61 9.81
C LEU A 80 5.70 -22.08 10.24
N THR A 81 6.42 -22.95 9.53
CA THR A 81 6.60 -24.36 9.94
C THR A 81 7.41 -24.45 11.23
N GLU A 82 8.45 -23.64 11.38
CA GLU A 82 9.19 -23.54 12.65
C GLU A 82 8.32 -22.99 13.79
N VAL A 83 7.56 -21.93 13.52
CA VAL A 83 6.59 -21.40 14.51
C VAL A 83 5.56 -22.46 14.89
N HIS A 84 5.08 -23.26 13.95
CA HIS A 84 4.14 -24.36 14.23
C HIS A 84 4.75 -25.41 15.16
N SER A 85 5.97 -25.85 14.90
CA SER A 85 6.71 -26.78 15.75
C SER A 85 6.91 -26.24 17.17
N ILE A 86 7.25 -24.95 17.30
CA ILE A 86 7.39 -24.29 18.61
C ILE A 86 6.06 -24.24 19.35
N LEU A 87 4.96 -23.87 18.67
CA LEU A 87 3.63 -23.84 19.28
C LEU A 87 3.15 -25.23 19.72
N GLN A 88 3.49 -26.28 18.97
CA GLN A 88 3.23 -27.65 19.39
C GLN A 88 3.99 -27.98 20.68
N ARG A 89 5.28 -27.61 20.77
CA ARG A 89 6.07 -27.78 21.99
C ARG A 89 5.49 -26.99 23.17
N MET A 90 5.08 -25.74 22.97
CA MET A 90 4.41 -24.94 24.00
C MET A 90 3.12 -25.59 24.48
N ARG A 91 2.35 -26.24 23.60
CA ARG A 91 1.15 -27.01 23.97
C ARG A 91 1.49 -28.22 24.82
N GLU A 92 2.53 -28.96 24.48
CA GLU A 92 3.01 -30.11 25.28
C GLU A 92 3.38 -29.65 26.70
N LEU A 93 4.14 -28.55 26.81
CA LEU A 93 4.52 -27.94 28.08
C LEU A 93 3.30 -27.46 28.88
N ALA A 94 2.30 -26.87 28.24
CA ALA A 94 1.07 -26.45 28.89
C ALA A 94 0.28 -27.64 29.47
N VAL A 95 0.17 -28.75 28.72
CA VAL A 95 -0.45 -29.99 29.20
C VAL A 95 0.36 -30.60 30.35
N GLN A 96 1.69 -30.56 30.27
CA GLN A 96 2.56 -31.01 31.35
C GLN A 96 2.34 -30.17 32.61
N ALA A 97 2.33 -28.83 32.51
CA ALA A 97 2.11 -27.92 33.64
C ALA A 97 0.73 -28.12 34.31
N ALA A 98 -0.28 -28.53 33.54
CA ALA A 98 -1.63 -28.80 34.02
C ALA A 98 -1.75 -30.08 34.87
N SER A 99 -0.72 -30.93 34.93
CA SER A 99 -0.72 -32.10 35.82
C SER A 99 -0.61 -31.67 37.28
N ASP A 100 -1.46 -32.25 38.14
CA ASP A 100 -1.50 -31.97 39.59
C ASP A 100 -0.30 -32.54 40.36
N THR A 101 0.49 -33.41 39.75
CA THR A 101 1.69 -34.00 40.37
C THR A 101 2.92 -33.08 40.31
N ASN A 102 2.88 -32.03 39.49
CA ASN A 102 3.99 -31.08 39.37
C ASN A 102 4.00 -30.09 40.54
N THR A 103 5.19 -29.80 41.07
CA THR A 103 5.36 -28.80 42.11
C THR A 103 5.32 -27.38 41.54
N ASN A 104 5.17 -26.37 42.39
CA ASN A 104 5.23 -24.97 41.96
C ASN A 104 6.59 -24.60 41.34
N VAL A 105 7.69 -25.21 41.82
CA VAL A 105 9.03 -24.99 41.27
C VAL A 105 9.13 -25.56 39.85
N ASP A 106 8.53 -26.73 39.60
CA ASP A 106 8.50 -27.33 38.26
C ASP A 106 7.70 -26.49 37.28
N ARG A 107 6.54 -25.95 37.73
CA ARG A 107 5.72 -25.03 36.93
C ARG A 107 6.47 -23.74 36.59
N GLU A 108 7.28 -23.21 37.50
CA GLU A 108 8.15 -22.06 37.21
C GLU A 108 9.22 -22.36 36.15
N GLN A 109 9.81 -23.56 36.16
CA GLN A 109 10.78 -23.95 35.12
C GLN A 109 10.11 -24.14 33.76
N ILE A 110 8.93 -24.75 33.73
CA ILE A 110 8.13 -24.88 32.49
C ILE A 110 7.77 -23.49 31.95
N GLN A 111 7.41 -22.54 32.81
CA GLN A 111 7.12 -21.17 32.39
C GLN A 111 8.34 -20.50 31.74
N LYS A 112 9.56 -20.68 32.29
CA LYS A 112 10.78 -20.16 31.68
C LYS A 112 11.04 -20.74 30.28
N GLU A 113 10.78 -22.03 30.07
CA GLU A 113 10.88 -22.65 28.75
C GLU A 113 9.84 -22.06 27.78
N ILE A 114 8.59 -21.87 28.24
CA ILE A 114 7.53 -21.20 27.46
C ILE A 114 7.92 -19.76 27.09
N ASP A 115 8.52 -19.01 28.01
CA ASP A 115 8.96 -17.64 27.76
C ASP A 115 10.08 -17.59 26.70
N GLN A 116 11.04 -18.51 26.74
CA GLN A 116 12.09 -18.65 25.72
C GLN A 116 11.51 -19.01 24.35
N LEU A 117 10.55 -19.94 24.30
CA LEU A 117 9.87 -20.32 23.06
C LEU A 117 9.09 -19.14 22.47
N ARG A 118 8.48 -18.30 23.33
CA ARG A 118 7.81 -17.07 22.90
C ARG A 118 8.79 -16.05 22.31
N GLU A 119 9.93 -15.84 22.97
CA GLU A 119 11.00 -14.97 22.45
C GLU A 119 11.53 -15.47 21.10
N GLU A 120 11.62 -16.78 20.92
CA GLU A 120 12.06 -17.39 19.68
C GLU A 120 11.04 -17.18 18.54
N ILE A 121 9.73 -17.28 18.83
CA ILE A 121 8.67 -16.92 17.87
C ILE A 121 8.80 -15.44 17.46
N ASP A 122 8.99 -14.54 18.42
CA ASP A 122 9.17 -13.11 18.15
C ASP A 122 10.43 -12.84 17.32
N ARG A 123 11.51 -13.59 17.57
CA ARG A 123 12.74 -13.53 16.78
C ARG A 123 12.49 -13.96 15.34
N ILE A 124 11.86 -15.13 15.12
CA ILE A 124 11.51 -15.62 13.78
C ILE A 124 10.66 -14.58 13.04
N ALA A 125 9.66 -14.00 13.70
CA ALA A 125 8.81 -12.97 13.12
C ALA A 125 9.60 -11.74 12.65
N ARG A 126 10.58 -11.28 13.44
CA ARG A 126 11.40 -10.09 13.14
C ARG A 126 12.55 -10.35 12.16
N THR A 127 13.11 -11.56 12.13
CA THR A 127 14.26 -11.89 11.27
C THR A 127 13.86 -12.42 9.91
N THR A 128 12.66 -12.99 9.75
CA THR A 128 12.19 -13.52 8.47
C THR A 128 12.02 -12.40 7.46
N GLU A 129 12.84 -12.41 6.42
CA GLU A 129 12.83 -11.42 5.36
C GLU A 129 13.11 -12.02 3.99
N PHE A 130 12.52 -11.43 2.96
CA PHE A 130 12.83 -11.74 1.57
C PHE A 130 13.14 -10.43 0.87
N ASN A 131 14.32 -10.36 0.25
CA ASN A 131 14.80 -9.15 -0.42
C ASN A 131 14.63 -7.88 0.44
N THR A 132 15.09 -7.93 1.70
CA THR A 132 14.98 -6.85 2.72
C THR A 132 13.56 -6.52 3.22
N LYS A 133 12.52 -7.19 2.70
CA LYS A 133 11.14 -7.01 3.15
C LYS A 133 10.81 -7.99 4.27
N LYS A 134 10.31 -7.49 5.40
CA LYS A 134 9.89 -8.33 6.53
C LYS A 134 8.61 -9.12 6.22
N LEU A 135 8.68 -10.42 6.51
CA LEU A 135 7.70 -11.50 6.41
C LEU A 135 6.45 -11.37 7.29
N LEU A 136 6.74 -11.32 8.58
CA LEU A 136 5.86 -11.83 9.62
C LEU A 136 5.74 -10.84 10.80
N ASP A 137 6.13 -9.58 10.59
CA ASP A 137 6.12 -8.53 11.61
C ASP A 137 4.76 -7.83 11.77
N GLY A 138 3.75 -8.29 11.03
CA GLY A 138 2.39 -7.72 11.01
C GLY A 138 2.27 -6.38 10.27
N LYS A 139 3.37 -5.84 9.71
CA LYS A 139 3.40 -4.59 8.94
C LYS A 139 3.36 -4.81 7.44
N LEU A 140 3.32 -6.05 6.99
CA LEU A 140 2.92 -6.36 5.61
C LEU A 140 1.45 -6.00 5.46
N GLU A 141 1.22 -4.72 5.16
CA GLU A 141 -0.09 -4.16 4.85
C GLU A 141 -0.68 -5.00 3.72
N GLY A 142 -1.72 -5.79 4.02
CA GLY A 142 -2.53 -6.42 2.99
C GLY A 142 -3.18 -5.36 2.10
N PHE A 143 -3.74 -5.76 0.96
CA PHE A 143 -4.66 -4.90 0.22
C PHE A 143 -5.77 -4.41 1.16
N ARG A 144 -5.68 -3.17 1.63
CA ARG A 144 -6.67 -2.61 2.57
C ARG A 144 -7.89 -2.19 1.78
N SER A 145 -8.99 -2.91 1.97
CA SER A 145 -10.30 -2.58 1.40
C SER A 145 -11.00 -1.41 2.13
N GLN A 146 -10.41 -0.94 3.24
CA GLN A 146 -10.96 0.14 4.07
C GLN A 146 -9.89 1.21 4.35
N VAL A 147 -10.32 2.46 4.47
CA VAL A 147 -9.48 3.62 4.82
C VAL A 147 -8.87 3.38 6.20
N ASP A 148 -7.56 3.60 6.34
CA ASP A 148 -6.90 3.58 7.64
C ASP A 148 -6.92 4.98 8.26
N ALA A 149 -7.57 5.13 9.40
CA ALA A 149 -7.50 6.32 10.21
C ALA A 149 -6.94 5.90 11.57
N LYS A 150 -5.86 6.53 12.00
CA LYS A 150 -5.21 6.25 13.27
C LYS A 150 -5.01 7.51 14.08
N VAL A 151 -5.44 7.47 15.33
CA VAL A 151 -5.10 8.50 16.31
C VAL A 151 -3.61 8.37 16.64
N VAL A 152 -2.83 9.39 16.29
CA VAL A 152 -1.39 9.45 16.53
C VAL A 152 -1.12 9.94 17.94
N THR A 153 -1.86 10.95 18.38
CA THR A 153 -1.92 11.40 19.77
C THR A 153 -3.36 11.79 20.11
N GLY A 154 -3.92 11.22 21.18
CA GLY A 154 -5.30 11.46 21.59
C GLY A 154 -5.49 12.75 22.39
N GLY A 155 -4.41 13.44 22.78
CA GLY A 155 -4.47 14.55 23.74
C GLY A 155 -4.99 14.11 25.11
N ASN A 156 -5.16 15.06 26.02
CA ASN A 156 -5.79 14.80 27.32
C ASN A 156 -7.31 14.62 27.17
N ILE A 157 -7.93 15.22 26.15
CA ILE A 157 -9.37 15.07 25.84
C ILE A 157 -9.75 13.67 25.31
N ASN A 158 -8.78 12.75 25.19
CA ASN A 158 -8.99 11.36 24.76
C ASN A 158 -9.76 11.26 23.44
N VAL A 159 -9.20 11.85 22.38
CA VAL A 159 -9.78 11.77 21.04
C VAL A 159 -9.77 10.33 20.54
N GLN A 160 -10.94 9.87 20.12
CA GLN A 160 -11.19 8.57 19.53
C GLN A 160 -11.80 8.71 18.14
N LEU A 161 -11.60 7.68 17.32
CA LEU A 161 -12.25 7.59 16.02
C LEU A 161 -13.61 6.91 16.17
N GLY A 162 -14.64 7.55 15.63
CA GLY A 162 -15.96 6.97 15.44
C GLY A 162 -16.04 6.25 14.09
N SER A 163 -17.02 6.63 13.28
CA SER A 163 -17.20 6.07 11.94
C SER A 163 -16.22 6.68 10.94
N VAL A 164 -15.57 5.82 10.15
CA VAL A 164 -14.71 6.19 9.02
C VAL A 164 -15.43 5.78 7.74
N SER A 165 -15.78 6.74 6.89
CA SER A 165 -16.44 6.46 5.61
C SER A 165 -15.43 6.07 4.51
N SER A 166 -15.89 5.38 3.47
CA SER A 166 -15.07 5.06 2.29
C SER A 166 -14.65 6.28 1.46
N ALA A 167 -15.29 7.44 1.70
CA ALA A 167 -14.95 8.73 1.11
C ALA A 167 -14.06 9.59 2.02
N ALA A 168 -13.44 8.99 3.04
CA ALA A 168 -12.56 9.71 3.94
C ALA A 168 -11.37 10.30 3.18
N VAL A 169 -11.05 11.55 3.50
CA VAL A 169 -10.02 12.33 2.81
C VAL A 169 -8.66 12.04 3.46
N GLU A 170 -7.65 11.76 2.64
CA GLU A 170 -6.28 11.58 3.11
C GLU A 170 -5.73 12.89 3.70
N GLY A 171 -5.02 12.79 4.82
CA GLY A 171 -4.37 13.94 5.40
C GLY A 171 -4.07 13.81 6.88
N THR A 172 -3.55 14.92 7.42
CA THR A 172 -3.36 15.07 8.87
C THR A 172 -4.50 15.89 9.42
N TYR A 173 -5.20 15.34 10.40
CA TYR A 173 -6.25 16.01 11.15
C TYR A 173 -5.67 16.44 12.49
N VAL A 174 -5.64 17.75 12.75
CA VAL A 174 -5.28 18.31 14.04
C VAL A 174 -6.57 18.71 14.75
N ILE A 175 -6.77 18.17 15.94
CA ILE A 175 -7.90 18.48 16.82
C ILE A 175 -7.35 19.37 17.92
N GLU A 176 -7.88 20.58 18.06
CA GLU A 176 -7.48 21.54 19.09
C GLU A 176 -8.68 21.82 19.98
N VAL A 177 -8.45 21.94 21.27
CA VAL A 177 -9.46 22.30 22.28
C VAL A 177 -9.12 23.69 22.79
N GLY A 178 -10.10 24.58 22.88
CA GLY A 178 -9.83 25.98 23.21
C GLY A 178 -11.05 26.89 23.04
N GLN A 179 -10.85 28.21 23.13
CA GLN A 179 -11.92 29.18 22.90
C GLN A 179 -11.88 29.67 21.45
N PHE A 180 -12.65 29.05 20.55
CA PHE A 180 -12.61 29.37 19.11
C PHE A 180 -13.86 30.10 18.61
N SER A 181 -15.00 29.91 19.29
CA SER A 181 -16.29 30.55 19.03
C SER A 181 -16.79 31.29 20.28
N GLY A 182 -17.65 32.28 20.09
CA GLY A 182 -18.26 33.02 21.20
C GLY A 182 -17.32 34.02 21.92
N THR A 183 -17.56 34.17 23.22
CA THR A 183 -16.88 35.11 24.13
C THR A 183 -15.93 34.38 25.07
N GLU A 184 -15.06 35.10 25.79
CA GLU A 184 -14.06 34.50 26.69
C GLU A 184 -14.65 33.66 27.83
N THR A 185 -15.92 33.85 28.18
CA THR A 185 -16.63 33.08 29.22
C THR A 185 -17.53 31.97 28.66
N SER A 186 -17.49 31.73 27.35
CA SER A 186 -18.30 30.68 26.72
C SER A 186 -17.74 29.29 27.03
N GLN A 187 -18.50 28.24 26.71
CA GLN A 187 -17.96 26.88 26.81
C GLN A 187 -16.78 26.70 25.85
N LEU A 188 -15.88 25.77 26.19
CA LEU A 188 -14.78 25.37 25.32
C LEU A 188 -15.31 24.79 24.00
N ASP A 189 -14.54 25.00 22.94
CA ASP A 189 -14.79 24.45 21.62
C ASP A 189 -13.69 23.46 21.23
N VAL A 190 -14.05 22.54 20.34
CA VAL A 190 -13.16 21.62 19.67
C VAL A 190 -13.11 22.00 18.20
N LYS A 191 -11.93 22.38 17.74
CA LYS A 191 -11.64 22.71 16.34
C LYS A 191 -10.91 21.55 15.70
N ILE A 192 -11.46 20.99 14.63
CA ILE A 192 -10.82 19.95 13.82
C ILE A 192 -10.36 20.60 12.52
N THR A 193 -9.07 20.53 12.25
CA THR A 193 -8.44 21.06 11.04
C THR A 193 -7.85 19.92 10.23
N LEU A 194 -8.34 19.74 9.00
CA LEU A 194 -7.78 18.82 8.01
C LEU A 194 -6.75 19.58 7.16
N PHE A 195 -5.53 19.07 7.12
CA PHE A 195 -4.47 19.51 6.20
C PHE A 195 -4.32 18.52 5.03
N THR A 196 -4.54 19.01 3.81
CA THR A 196 -4.33 18.27 2.56
C THR A 196 -3.34 19.02 1.67
N ALA A 197 -2.88 18.38 0.58
CA ALA A 197 -2.06 19.05 -0.43
C ALA A 197 -2.77 20.24 -1.12
N GLY A 198 -4.11 20.27 -1.11
CA GLY A 198 -4.92 21.31 -1.74
C GLY A 198 -5.32 22.47 -0.81
N GLY A 199 -4.86 22.47 0.44
CA GLY A 199 -5.20 23.48 1.45
C GLY A 199 -5.74 22.87 2.74
N TYR A 200 -6.37 23.71 3.57
CA TYR A 200 -6.93 23.31 4.87
C TYR A 200 -8.45 23.50 4.91
N SER A 201 -9.13 22.64 5.66
CA SER A 201 -10.55 22.77 5.99
C SER A 201 -10.72 22.60 7.49
N SER A 202 -11.57 23.42 8.12
CA SER A 202 -11.77 23.40 9.56
C SER A 202 -13.24 23.38 9.92
N THR A 203 -13.59 22.63 10.96
CA THR A 203 -14.90 22.70 11.64
C THR A 203 -14.68 22.98 13.11
N VAL A 204 -15.58 23.76 13.72
CA VAL A 204 -15.55 24.10 15.15
C VAL A 204 -16.88 23.71 15.75
N VAL A 205 -16.85 22.95 16.83
CA VAL A 205 -18.04 22.51 17.56
C VAL A 205 -17.79 22.66 19.05
N THR A 206 -18.79 23.04 19.83
CA THR A 206 -18.66 23.10 21.28
C THR A 206 -18.32 21.74 21.88
N ILE A 207 -17.48 21.72 22.91
CA ILE A 207 -16.98 20.48 23.55
C ILE A 207 -18.11 19.53 23.97
N THR A 208 -19.25 20.07 24.40
CA THR A 208 -20.43 19.33 24.84
C THR A 208 -21.06 18.47 23.74
N ALA A 209 -20.77 18.72 22.47
CA ALA A 209 -21.28 17.90 21.36
C ALA A 209 -20.71 16.47 21.36
N GLY A 210 -19.54 16.24 21.98
CA GLY A 210 -18.89 14.93 22.11
C GLY A 210 -18.45 14.26 20.80
N SER A 211 -18.76 14.86 19.65
CA SER A 211 -18.34 14.40 18.34
C SER A 211 -18.47 15.47 17.26
N ALA A 212 -17.65 15.36 16.22
CA ALA A 212 -17.77 16.15 14.99
C ALA A 212 -17.24 15.36 13.80
N THR A 213 -17.78 15.66 12.61
CA THR A 213 -17.37 15.01 11.36
C THR A 213 -16.62 15.98 10.46
N LEU A 214 -15.50 15.54 9.90
CA LEU A 214 -14.75 16.31 8.89
C LEU A 214 -14.09 15.36 7.90
N GLY A 215 -14.21 15.68 6.61
CA GLY A 215 -13.57 14.89 5.53
C GLY A 215 -13.93 13.41 5.58
N GLY A 216 -15.18 13.06 5.91
CA GLY A 216 -15.66 11.67 5.93
C GLY A 216 -15.31 10.85 7.17
N ILE A 217 -14.77 11.47 8.22
CA ILE A 217 -14.43 10.81 9.50
C ILE A 217 -15.17 11.48 10.66
N THR A 218 -15.75 10.67 11.54
CA THR A 218 -16.31 11.13 12.82
C THR A 218 -15.25 11.01 13.91
N PHE A 219 -14.92 12.13 14.54
CA PHE A 219 -14.08 12.18 15.73
C PHE A 219 -14.99 12.24 16.96
N LYS A 220 -14.63 11.50 18.01
CA LYS A 220 -15.32 11.49 19.31
C LYS A 220 -14.32 11.86 20.39
N TRP A 221 -14.80 12.49 21.46
CA TRP A 221 -13.96 12.86 22.60
C TRP A 221 -14.80 12.80 23.88
N ASP A 222 -14.13 12.77 25.03
CA ASP A 222 -14.81 12.81 26.31
C ASP A 222 -15.20 14.25 26.66
N THR A 223 -16.48 14.47 26.95
CA THR A 223 -17.03 15.80 27.26
C THR A 223 -16.75 16.24 28.70
N ASN A 224 -16.32 15.33 29.58
CA ASN A 224 -16.18 15.61 31.01
C ASN A 224 -14.75 15.89 31.47
N VAL A 225 -13.77 15.80 30.57
CA VAL A 225 -12.34 15.90 30.92
C VAL A 225 -11.86 17.34 31.00
N LEU A 226 -12.43 18.25 30.22
CA LEU A 226 -12.05 19.67 30.18
C LEU A 226 -13.30 20.55 30.22
N SER A 227 -13.30 21.55 31.09
CA SER A 227 -14.35 22.56 31.17
C SER A 227 -13.75 23.96 31.32
N ILE A 228 -14.53 25.00 30.99
CA ILE A 228 -14.09 26.39 31.14
C ILE A 228 -13.78 26.75 32.61
N ASN A 229 -14.38 26.04 33.57
CA ASN A 229 -14.19 26.28 34.99
C ASN A 229 -12.79 25.86 35.48
N ASP A 230 -12.16 24.90 34.81
CA ASP A 230 -10.80 24.45 35.12
C ASP A 230 -9.76 25.56 34.86
N PHE A 231 -10.14 26.56 34.05
CA PHE A 231 -9.34 27.72 33.70
C PHE A 231 -9.82 29.01 34.38
N GLY A 232 -10.60 28.90 35.46
CA GLY A 232 -11.09 30.07 36.21
C GLY A 232 -12.30 30.76 35.56
N GLY A 233 -12.99 30.10 34.61
CA GLY A 233 -14.26 30.56 34.04
C GLY A 233 -14.12 31.53 32.87
N ALA A 234 -12.89 31.85 32.43
CA ALA A 234 -12.63 32.60 31.22
C ALA A 234 -11.31 32.19 30.55
N LEU A 235 -11.30 32.12 29.22
CA LEU A 235 -10.10 31.92 28.41
C LEU A 235 -10.04 32.97 27.30
N PRO A 236 -8.87 33.60 27.07
CA PRO A 236 -8.61 34.42 25.90
C PRO A 236 -9.05 33.77 24.59
N LYS A 237 -9.60 34.60 23.69
CA LYS A 237 -10.04 34.12 22.38
C LYS A 237 -8.85 33.55 21.58
N ASN A 238 -9.07 32.42 20.93
CA ASN A 238 -8.12 31.60 20.16
C ASN A 238 -7.04 30.92 21.00
N GLU A 239 -7.14 30.92 22.32
CA GLU A 239 -6.25 30.12 23.15
C GLU A 239 -6.54 28.62 22.98
N VAL A 240 -5.48 27.83 22.82
CA VAL A 240 -5.53 26.38 22.70
C VAL A 240 -5.03 25.78 24.00
N VAL A 241 -5.84 24.95 24.63
CA VAL A 241 -5.54 24.30 25.92
C VAL A 241 -5.12 22.84 25.78
N ASP A 242 -5.53 22.18 24.69
CA ASP A 242 -5.12 20.80 24.39
C ASP A 242 -5.11 20.57 22.87
N SER A 243 -4.34 19.58 22.42
CA SER A 243 -4.30 19.17 21.03
C SER A 243 -4.11 17.68 20.85
N ALA A 244 -4.74 17.14 19.82
CA ALA A 244 -4.67 15.77 19.39
C ALA A 244 -4.44 15.71 17.88
N VAL A 245 -3.84 14.63 17.39
CA VAL A 245 -3.53 14.46 15.97
C VAL A 245 -3.97 13.09 15.52
N VAL A 246 -4.68 13.05 14.39
CA VAL A 246 -5.09 11.85 13.70
C VAL A 246 -4.50 11.88 12.30
N ARG A 247 -3.91 10.77 11.88
CA ARG A 247 -3.44 10.57 10.50
C ARG A 247 -4.40 9.65 9.78
N VAL A 248 -4.71 9.98 8.54
CA VAL A 248 -5.58 9.21 7.68
C VAL A 248 -4.84 8.93 6.39
N GLU A 249 -4.77 7.65 6.04
CA GLU A 249 -4.18 7.16 4.81
C GLU A 249 -5.30 6.63 3.90
N ALA A 250 -5.36 7.14 2.67
CA ALA A 250 -6.40 6.77 1.72
C ALA A 250 -6.24 5.34 1.19
N ILE A 251 -7.35 4.81 0.69
CA ILE A 251 -7.37 3.61 -0.13
C ILE A 251 -6.73 3.96 -1.48
N TYR A 252 -5.59 3.35 -1.82
CA TYR A 252 -5.07 3.37 -3.18
C TYR A 252 -5.85 2.36 -4.05
N THR A 253 -7.02 2.77 -4.54
CA THR A 253 -7.85 1.98 -5.49
C THR A 253 -7.40 2.08 -6.95
N ALA A 254 -6.27 2.74 -7.23
CA ALA A 254 -5.69 2.67 -8.56
C ALA A 254 -5.20 1.23 -8.81
N ALA A 255 -5.83 0.56 -9.77
CA ALA A 255 -5.61 -0.83 -10.20
C ALA A 255 -4.19 -1.13 -10.73
N SER A 256 -3.18 -0.33 -10.37
CA SER A 256 -1.79 -0.44 -10.83
C SER A 256 -0.83 -0.97 -9.76
N GLN A 257 -1.29 -1.43 -8.60
CA GLN A 257 -0.42 -1.99 -7.55
C GLN A 257 -0.46 -3.52 -7.46
N LEU A 258 -0.80 -4.21 -8.55
CA LEU A 258 -0.31 -5.57 -8.75
C LEU A 258 1.05 -5.50 -9.45
N ILE A 259 2.05 -5.07 -8.70
CA ILE A 259 3.44 -5.47 -8.94
C ILE A 259 3.83 -6.26 -7.69
N PHE A 260 3.42 -7.52 -7.67
CA PHE A 260 4.27 -8.56 -7.09
C PHE A 260 5.38 -8.84 -8.09
#